data_AF-A0A0E9XYE5-F1
#
_entry.id   AF-A0A0E9XYE5-F1
#
_cell.length_a   1.000
_cell.length_b   1.000
_cell.length_c   1.000
_cell.angle_alpha   90.00
_cell.angle_beta   90.00
_cell.angle_gamma   90.00
#
_symmetry.space_group_name_H-M   'P 1'
#
loop_
_entity.id
_entity.type
_entity.pdbx_description
1 polymer ?
#
loop_
_entity_poly.entity_id
_entity_poly.type
_entity_poly.pdbx_seq_one_letter_code
_entity_poly.pdbx_strand_id
1 'polypeptide(L)' 'MAQVQANHEICINNLNVAVQAEKDPPEEIDPPQSTIYSMEEVELGKSNSLICFVNNFFPPLSK' A
#
# COMPACT_ATOMS: atom_id res chain seq x y z
N MET A 1 3.20 -22.24 1.61
CA MET A 1 1.81 -21.74 1.56
C MET A 1 1.10 -21.79 2.90
N ALA A 2 1.19 -22.88 3.68
CA ALA A 2 0.58 -22.96 5.02
C ALA A 2 0.96 -21.81 5.98
N GLN A 3 2.24 -21.38 5.98
CA GLN A 3 2.69 -20.26 6.81
C GLN A 3 2.06 -18.91 6.43
N VAL A 4 1.82 -18.66 5.13
CA VAL A 4 1.21 -17.41 4.66
C VAL A 4 -0.23 -17.30 5.17
N GLN A 5 -0.97 -18.40 5.06
CA GLN A 5 -2.34 -18.49 5.55
C GLN A 5 -2.40 -18.30 7.08
N ALA A 6 -1.53 -18.98 7.82
CA ALA A 6 -1.47 -18.85 9.27
C ALA A 6 -1.14 -17.41 9.71
N ASN A 7 -0.18 -16.75 9.05
CA ASN A 7 0.18 -15.37 9.36
C ASN A 7 -0.97 -14.39 9.06
N HIS A 8 -1.72 -14.63 7.98
CA HIS A 8 -2.88 -13.82 7.63
C HIS A 8 -3.99 -13.95 8.68
N GLU A 9 -4.30 -15.17 9.12
CA GLU A 9 -5.28 -15.43 10.18
C GLU A 9 -4.87 -14.79 11.52
N ILE A 10 -3.59 -14.88 11.88
CA ILE A 10 -3.05 -14.20 13.07
C ILE A 10 -3.19 -12.68 12.95
N CYS A 11 -2.91 -12.09 11.77
CA CYS A 11 -3.03 -10.66 11.53
C CYS A 11 -4.47 -10.18 11.75
N ILE A 12 -5.46 -10.88 11.18
CA ILE A 12 -6.88 -10.55 11.35
C ILE A 12 -7.29 -10.62 12.82
N ASN A 13 -6.89 -11.67 13.54
CA ASN A 13 -7.21 -11.81 14.96
C ASN A 13 -6.61 -10.68 15.79
N ASN A 14 -5.35 -10.33 15.55
CA ASN A 14 -4.68 -9.24 16.24
C ASN A 14 -5.34 -7.88 15.94
N LEU A 15 -5.73 -7.63 14.70
CA LEU A 15 -6.44 -6.42 14.30
C LEU A 15 -7.77 -6.28 15.06
N ASN A 16 -8.57 -7.36 15.13
CA ASN A 16 -9.82 -7.35 15.88
C ASN A 16 -9.63 -7.03 17.37
N VAL A 17 -8.60 -7.61 17.99
CA VAL A 17 -8.25 -7.33 19.39
C VAL A 17 -7.84 -5.86 19.57
N ALA A 18 -7.03 -5.32 18.66
CA ALA A 18 -6.57 -3.93 18.71
C ALA A 18 -7.73 -2.94 18.53
N VAL A 19 -8.62 -3.14 17.56
CA VAL A 19 -9.80 -2.30 17.33
C VAL A 19 -10.68 -2.22 18.58
N GLN A 20 -10.89 -3.36 19.27
CA GLN A 20 -11.64 -3.39 20.52
C GLN A 20 -10.92 -2.67 21.66
N ALA A 21 -9.61 -2.87 21.81
CA ALA A 21 -8.81 -2.27 22.88
C ALA A 21 -8.71 -0.73 22.74
N GLU A 22 -8.51 -0.25 21.51
CA GLU A 22 -8.33 1.17 21.19
C GLU A 22 -9.67 1.91 20.97
N LYS A 23 -10.80 1.20 21.01
CA LYS A 23 -12.16 1.75 20.81
C LYS A 23 -12.33 2.43 19.45
N ASP A 24 -11.76 1.84 18.40
CA ASP A 24 -11.93 2.27 17.01
C ASP A 24 -11.64 3.77 16.80
N PRO A 25 -10.40 4.23 17.03
CA PRO A 25 -10.04 5.63 16.81
C PRO A 25 -10.15 5.96 15.31
N PRO A 26 -10.39 7.24 14.95
CA PRO A 26 -10.38 7.64 13.55
C PRO A 26 -9.00 7.36 12.93
N GLU A 27 -9.00 6.77 11.74
CA GLU A 27 -7.76 6.55 10.99
C GLU A 27 -7.13 7.89 10.61
N GLU A 28 -5.81 7.99 10.81
CA GLU A 28 -5.04 9.05 10.19
C GLU A 28 -5.09 8.86 8.67
N ILE A 29 -5.31 9.94 7.92
CA ILE A 29 -5.36 9.89 6.46
C ILE A 29 -4.15 10.64 5.92
N ASP A 30 -3.25 9.90 5.28
CA ASP A 30 -2.17 10.48 4.47
C ASP A 30 -2.52 10.29 2.99
N PRO A 31 -2.80 11.38 2.25
CA PRO A 31 -3.22 11.28 0.86
C PRO A 31 -2.07 10.82 -0.04
N PRO A 32 -2.33 9.91 -1.00
CA PRO A 32 -1.32 9.42 -1.91
C PRO A 32 -0.69 10.56 -2.71
N GLN A 33 0.63 10.53 -2.82
CA GLN A 33 1.40 11.37 -3.71
C GLN A 33 1.89 10.55 -4.89
N SER A 34 1.89 11.12 -6.08
CA SER A 34 2.35 10.44 -7.29
C SER A 34 3.44 11.21 -7.99
N THR A 35 4.53 10.52 -8.33
CA THR A 35 5.57 11.02 -9.21
C THR A 35 5.62 10.15 -10.46
N ILE A 36 5.53 10.78 -11.64
CA ILE A 36 5.66 10.09 -12.93
C ILE A 36 7.05 10.38 -13.49
N TYR A 37 7.77 9.32 -13.85
CA TYR A 37 9.10 9.42 -14.47
C TYR A 37 9.33 8.30 -15.47
N SER A 38 10.28 8.48 -16.38
CA SER A 38 10.63 7.46 -17.36
C SER A 38 11.41 6.32 -16.71
N MET A 39 11.14 5.07 -17.12
CA MET A 39 11.88 3.90 -16.65
C MET A 39 13.33 3.95 -17.09
N GLU A 40 13.56 4.39 -18.32
CA GLU A 40 14.87 4.59 -18.93
C GLU A 40 15.05 6.05 -19.38
N GLU A 41 16.25 6.42 -19.83
CA GLU A 41 16.49 7.73 -20.45
C GLU A 41 15.60 7.94 -21.69
N VAL A 42 15.16 9.17 -21.91
CA VAL A 42 14.26 9.49 -23.02
C VAL A 42 15.06 9.64 -24.31
N GLU A 43 14.83 8.73 -25.25
CA GLU A 43 15.41 8.76 -26.60
C GLU A 43 14.31 8.79 -27.68
N LEU A 44 14.44 9.70 -28.67
CA LEU A 44 13.46 9.85 -29.73
C LEU A 44 13.40 8.60 -30.64
N GLY A 45 12.18 8.12 -30.89
CA GLY A 45 11.95 6.97 -31.76
C GLY A 45 12.20 5.61 -31.10
N LYS A 46 12.60 5.56 -29.83
CA LYS A 46 12.70 4.33 -29.04
C LYS A 46 11.50 4.15 -28.13
N SER A 47 11.11 2.89 -27.91
CA SER A 47 10.08 2.55 -26.92
C SER A 47 10.61 2.75 -25.50
N ASN A 48 9.78 3.31 -24.62
CA ASN A 48 10.08 3.47 -23.20
C ASN A 48 8.78 3.30 -22.40
N SER A 49 8.89 3.05 -21.10
CA SER A 49 7.77 2.98 -20.16
C SER A 49 7.81 4.15 -19.19
N LEU A 50 6.64 4.66 -18.81
CA LEU A 50 6.53 5.59 -17.68
C LEU A 50 6.22 4.80 -16.41
N ILE A 51 6.93 5.11 -15.33
CA ILE A 51 6.66 4.62 -13.99
C ILE A 51 5.79 5.65 -13.29
N CYS A 52 4.68 5.19 -12.70
CA CYS A 52 3.90 5.96 -11.74
C CYS A 52 4.27 5.46 -10.34
N PHE A 53 5.08 6.22 -9.62
CA PHE A 53 5.44 5.91 -8.24
C PHE A 53 4.45 6.60 -7.30
N VAL A 54 3.73 5.80 -6.52
CA VAL A 54 2.76 6.28 -5.54
C VAL A 54 3.29 6.04 -4.12
N ASN A 55 3.42 7.10 -3.33
CA ASN A 55 3.85 7.05 -1.93
C ASN A 55 2.83 7.74 -1.01
N ASN A 56 3.10 7.72 0.31
CA ASN A 56 2.28 8.41 1.31
C ASN A 56 0.80 8.03 1.25
N PHE A 57 0.51 6.75 0.97
CA PHE A 57 -0.86 6.25 0.93
C PHE A 57 -1.17 5.53 2.24
N PHE A 58 -1.89 6.19 3.13
CA PHE A 58 -2.40 5.58 4.35
C PHE A 58 -3.83 6.01 4.64
N PRO A 59 -4.73 5.08 5.01
CA PRO A 59 -4.53 3.62 5.05
C PRO A 59 -4.29 3.03 3.64
N PRO A 60 -3.61 1.88 3.53
CA PRO A 60 -3.54 1.17 2.27
C PRO A 60 -4.95 0.76 1.83
N LEU A 61 -5.32 1.08 0.59
CA LEU A 61 -6.60 0.68 0.01
C LEU A 61 -6.62 -0.83 -0.24
N SER A 62 -6.79 -1.63 0.80
CA SER A 62 -7.16 -3.04 0.68
C SER A 62 -8.68 -3.16 0.71
N LYS A 63 -9.30 -3.18 -0.47
CA LYS A 63 -10.59 -3.84 -0.68
C LYS A 63 -10.35 -5.21 -1.31
#